data_AF-A0A1G3A6I5-F1
#
_entry.id   AF-A0A1G3A6I5-F1
#
_cell.length_a   1.000
_cell.length_b   1.000
_cell.length_c   1.000
_cell.angle_alpha   90.00
_cell.angle_beta   90.00
_cell.angle_gamma   90.00
#
_symmetry.space_group_name_H-M   'P 1'
#
loop_
_entity.id
_entity.type
_entity.pdbx_description
1 polymer ?
#
loop_
_entity_poly.entity_id
_entity_poly.type
_entity_poly.pdbx_seq_one_letter_code
_entity_poly.pdbx_strand_id
1 'polypeptide(L)'
;MIAHYWRFAKTCYVKGGRPTDTQDHIRLVLKDLRRTYGHNRAADFGPLALKALQQNMARAGCSRKYINTQMGRLVQVFKWARG
;
A
#
# COMPACT_ATOMS: atom_id res chain seq x y z
N MET A 1 8.87 0.95 8.41
CA MET A 1 8.54 0.75 6.98
C MET A 1 7.46 1.72 6.46
N ILE A 2 6.20 1.64 6.90
CA ILE A 2 5.08 2.44 6.35
C ILE A 2 5.37 3.95 6.32
N ALA A 3 5.87 4.51 7.42
CA ALA A 3 6.22 5.92 7.52
C ALA A 3 7.42 6.33 6.62
N HIS A 4 8.39 5.43 6.43
CA HIS A 4 9.54 5.67 5.55
C HIS A 4 9.13 5.65 4.08
N TYR A 5 8.31 4.67 3.69
CA TYR A 5 7.76 4.63 2.34
C TYR A 5 6.86 5.83 2.06
N TRP A 6 6.08 6.30 3.05
CA TRP A 6 5.28 7.52 2.88
C TRP A 6 6.14 8.77 2.63
N ARG A 7 7.30 8.91 3.30
CA ARG A 7 8.28 9.97 3.00
C ARG A 7 8.81 9.86 1.58
N PHE A 8 9.18 8.66 1.13
CA PHE A 8 9.64 8.42 -0.24
C PHE A 8 8.54 8.67 -1.29
N ALA A 9 7.32 8.24 -1.03
CA ALA A 9 6.20 8.44 -1.92
C ALA A 9 5.90 9.95 -2.11
N LYS A 10 6.10 10.75 -1.06
CA LYS A 10 5.98 12.22 -1.14
C LYS A 10 7.01 12.89 -2.03
N THR A 11 8.17 12.28 -2.24
CA THR A 11 9.22 12.83 -3.09
C THR A 11 9.17 12.28 -4.51
N CYS A 12 8.75 11.02 -4.70
CA CYS A 12 8.78 10.35 -6.00
C CYS A 12 7.49 10.46 -6.82
N TYR A 13 6.32 10.64 -6.19
CA TYR A 13 5.04 10.75 -6.92
C TYR A 13 4.59 12.21 -7.11
N VAL A 14 5.55 13.09 -7.37
CA VAL A 14 5.34 14.51 -7.66
C VAL A 14 5.58 14.75 -9.15
N LYS A 15 4.60 15.32 -9.85
CA LYS A 15 4.73 15.71 -11.26
C LYS A 15 4.58 17.22 -11.36
N GLY A 16 5.63 17.92 -11.78
CA GLY A 16 5.62 19.39 -11.91
C GLY A 16 5.36 20.13 -10.59
N GLY A 17 5.86 19.61 -9.46
CA GLY A 17 5.63 20.19 -8.14
C GLY A 17 4.27 19.87 -7.51
N ARG A 18 3.38 19.16 -8.20
CA ARG A 18 2.07 18.74 -7.66
C ARG A 18 2.04 17.25 -7.31
N PRO A 19 1.42 16.88 -6.16
CA PRO A 19 1.01 15.52 -5.88
C PRO A 19 0.21 14.95 -7.04
N THR A 20 0.56 13.76 -7.50
CA THR A 20 -0.29 13.02 -8.44
C THR A 20 -1.37 12.24 -7.67
N ASP A 21 -2.50 11.92 -8.30
CA ASP A 21 -3.56 11.06 -7.71
C ASP A 21 -3.01 9.70 -7.22
N THR A 22 -1.87 9.28 -7.76
CA THR A 22 -1.10 8.12 -7.29
C THR A 22 -0.73 8.22 -5.81
N GLN A 23 -0.43 9.43 -5.34
CA GLN A 23 -0.03 9.69 -3.96
C GLN A 23 -1.20 9.51 -2.97
N ASP A 24 -2.41 9.94 -3.36
CA ASP A 24 -3.63 9.72 -2.56
C ASP A 24 -4.02 8.24 -2.53
N HIS A 25 -3.88 7.56 -3.66
CA HIS A 25 -4.09 6.12 -3.69
C HIS A 25 -3.10 5.35 -2.82
N ILE A 26 -1.81 5.72 -2.86
CA ILE A 26 -0.79 5.12 -1.96
C ILE A 26 -1.15 5.41 -0.51
N ARG A 27 -1.59 6.64 -0.19
CA ARG A 27 -2.01 7.00 1.17
C ARG A 27 -3.14 6.11 1.66
N LEU A 28 -4.13 5.86 0.81
CA LEU A 28 -5.28 5.01 1.14
C LEU A 28 -4.84 3.57 1.42
N VAL A 29 -3.98 3.01 0.56
CA VAL A 29 -3.41 1.68 0.73
C VAL A 29 -2.59 1.56 2.02
N LEU A 30 -1.73 2.54 2.30
CA LEU A 30 -0.94 2.54 3.54
C LEU A 30 -1.81 2.69 4.79
N LYS A 31 -2.95 3.38 4.69
CA LYS A 31 -3.93 3.50 5.77
C LYS A 31 -4.61 2.16 6.04
N ASP A 32 -5.07 1.45 5.00
CA ASP A 32 -5.66 0.12 5.13
C ASP A 32 -4.64 -0.90 5.65
N LEU A 33 -3.39 -0.79 5.18
CA LEU A 33 -2.27 -1.59 5.66
C LEU A 33 -2.05 -1.38 7.16
N ARG A 34 -1.99 -0.12 7.61
CA ARG A 34 -1.82 0.24 9.01
C ARG A 34 -3.03 -0.20 9.86
N ARG A 35 -4.25 -0.14 9.32
CA ARG A 35 -5.45 -0.57 10.04
C ARG A 35 -5.49 -2.09 10.24
N THR A 36 -5.09 -2.85 9.21
CA THR A 36 -5.19 -4.31 9.21
C THR A 36 -3.98 -4.96 9.91
N TYR A 37 -2.79 -4.36 9.79
CA TYR A 37 -1.53 -4.97 10.22
C TYR A 37 -0.60 -4.01 10.97
N GLY A 38 -1.03 -2.79 11.31
CA GLY A 38 -0.17 -1.81 11.98
C GLY A 38 0.28 -2.18 13.40
N HIS A 39 -0.30 -3.22 13.99
CA HIS A 39 0.14 -3.81 15.27
C HIS A 39 1.07 -5.02 15.10
N ASN A 40 1.22 -5.57 13.89
CA ASN A 40 2.08 -6.72 13.63
C ASN A 40 3.49 -6.26 13.24
N ARG A 41 4.50 -7.07 13.55
CA ARG A 41 5.89 -6.74 13.21
C ARG A 41 6.07 -6.79 11.70
N ALA A 42 6.99 -5.99 11.16
CA ALA A 42 7.34 -5.98 9.73
C ALA A 42 7.85 -7.35 9.23
N ALA A 43 8.27 -8.25 10.12
CA ALA A 43 8.66 -9.62 9.79
C ALA A 43 7.44 -10.53 9.51
N ASP A 44 6.28 -10.23 10.09
CA ASP A 44 5.02 -10.94 9.80
C ASP A 44 4.37 -10.45 8.48
N PHE A 45 4.95 -9.41 7.88
CA PHE A 45 4.53 -8.91 6.59
C PHE A 45 5.11 -9.75 5.47
N GLY A 46 4.29 -10.67 4.98
CA GLY A 46 4.59 -11.54 3.85
C GLY A 46 3.41 -11.77 2.92
N PRO A 47 3.46 -12.83 2.07
CA PRO A 47 2.40 -13.18 1.13
C PRO A 47 1.03 -13.37 1.80
N LEU A 48 1.04 -13.80 3.07
CA LEU A 48 -0.16 -14.00 3.87
C LEU A 48 -0.89 -12.67 4.16
N ALA A 49 -0.13 -11.61 4.46
CA ALA A 49 -0.68 -10.28 4.71
C ALA A 49 -1.30 -9.67 3.45
N LEU A 50 -0.66 -9.89 2.30
CA LEU A 50 -1.19 -9.51 0.99
C LEU A 50 -2.53 -10.21 0.70
N LYS A 51 -2.61 -11.52 0.98
CA LYS A 51 -3.86 -12.29 0.79
C LYS A 51 -4.99 -11.79 1.70
N ALA A 52 -4.69 -11.44 2.95
CA ALA A 52 -5.68 -10.90 3.87
C ALA A 52 -6.21 -9.52 3.44
N LEU A 53 -5.33 -8.63 2.94
CA LEU A 53 -5.75 -7.33 2.38
C LEU A 53 -6.63 -7.52 1.14
N GLN A 54 -6.25 -8.44 0.26
CA GLN A 54 -7.04 -8.79 -0.92
C GLN A 54 -8.44 -9.28 -0.52
N GLN A 55 -8.53 -10.16 0.48
CA GLN A 55 -9.80 -10.66 0.99
C GLN A 55 -10.65 -9.57 1.66
N ASN A 56 -10.02 -8.66 2.42
CA ASN A 56 -10.74 -7.53 3.02
C ASN A 56 -11.33 -6.60 1.98
N MET A 57 -10.59 -6.28 0.91
CA MET A 57 -11.12 -5.47 -0.19
C MET A 57 -12.23 -6.19 -0.96
N ALA A 58 -12.12 -7.50 -1.14
CA ALA A 58 -13.19 -8.31 -1.73
C ALA A 58 -14.46 -8.31 -0.86
N ARG A 59 -14.32 -8.45 0.46
CA ARG A 59 -15.43 -8.37 1.44
C ARG A 59 -16.06 -6.99 1.47
N ALA A 60 -15.27 -5.93 1.25
CA ALA A 60 -15.75 -4.56 1.13
C ALA A 60 -16.46 -4.28 -0.22
N GLY A 61 -16.61 -5.28 -1.10
CA GLY A 61 -17.29 -5.12 -2.39
C GLY A 61 -16.46 -4.38 -3.44
N CYS A 62 -15.14 -4.25 -3.25
CA CYS A 62 -14.30 -3.59 -4.24
C CYS A 62 -14.21 -4.39 -5.54
N SER A 63 -14.13 -3.69 -6.67
CA SER A 63 -13.95 -4.33 -7.98
C SER A 63 -12.61 -5.05 -8.09
N ARG A 64 -12.56 -6.15 -8.85
CA ARG A 64 -11.31 -6.91 -9.10
C ARG A 64 -10.20 -6.02 -9.67
N LYS A 65 -10.54 -5.08 -10.55
CA LYS A 65 -9.60 -4.13 -11.14
C LYS A 65 -8.99 -3.21 -10.07
N TYR A 66 -9.81 -2.72 -9.15
CA TYR A 66 -9.35 -1.90 -8.03
C TYR A 66 -8.41 -2.69 -7.13
N ILE A 67 -8.83 -3.90 -6.73
CA ILE A 67 -8.04 -4.81 -5.89
C ILE A 67 -6.66 -5.07 -6.52
N ASN A 68 -6.60 -5.49 -7.78
CA ASN A 68 -5.35 -5.79 -8.47
C ASN A 68 -4.42 -4.56 -8.53
N THR A 69 -4.99 -3.38 -8.76
CA THR A 69 -4.22 -2.12 -8.76
C THR A 69 -3.58 -1.86 -7.40
N GLN A 70 -4.34 -2.04 -6.30
CA GLN A 70 -3.80 -1.85 -4.96
C GLN A 70 -2.76 -2.92 -4.58
N MET A 71 -2.97 -4.17 -4.99
CA MET A 71 -2.00 -5.25 -4.78
C MET A 71 -0.65 -4.95 -5.46
N GLY A 72 -0.67 -4.44 -6.69
CA GLY A 72 0.55 -4.03 -7.40
C GLY A 72 1.32 -2.92 -6.66
N ARG A 73 0.60 -1.92 -6.14
CA ARG A 73 1.18 -0.84 -5.32
C ARG A 73 1.80 -1.37 -4.03
N LEU A 74 1.12 -2.28 -3.33
CA LEU A 74 1.64 -2.92 -2.14
C LEU A 74 2.95 -3.65 -2.42
N VAL A 75 3.01 -4.45 -3.50
CA VAL A 75 4.24 -5.14 -3.89
C VAL A 75 5.38 -4.15 -4.17
N GLN A 76 5.10 -3.02 -4.81
CA GLN A 76 6.10 -1.97 -5.05
C GLN A 76 6.61 -1.34 -3.75
N VAL A 77 5.72 -1.14 -2.76
CA VAL A 77 6.07 -0.68 -1.41
C VAL A 77 7.03 -1.65 -0.72
N PHE A 78 6.73 -2.96 -0.75
CA PHE A 78 7.57 -4.00 -0.15
C PHE A 78 8.91 -4.17 -0.87
N LYS A 79 8.90 -4.10 -2.20
CA LYS A 79 10.14 -4.12 -2.99
C LYS A 79 11.06 -2.96 -2.62
N TRP A 80 10.51 -1.75 -2.48
CA TRP A 80 11.28 -0.59 -2.03
C TRP A 80 11.83 -0.78 -0.60
N ALA A 81 11.03 -1.30 0.31
CA ALA A 81 11.42 -1.47 1.71
C ALA A 81 12.48 -2.56 1.95
N ARG A 82 12.64 -3.50 1.01
CA ARG A 82 13.71 -4.51 1.02
C ARG A 82 15.04 -4.01 0.45
N GLY A 83 15.06 -2.82 -0.15
CA GLY A 83 16.23 -2.19 -0.74
C GLY A 83 16.96 -1.26 0.23
#